data_AF-X1JFC8-F1
#
_entry.id   AF-X1JFC8-F1
#
_cell.length_a   1.000
_cell.length_b   1.000
_cell.length_c   1.000
_cell.angle_alpha   90.00
_cell.angle_beta   90.00
_cell.angle_gamma   90.00
#
_symmetry.space_group_name_H-M   'P 1'
#
loop_
_entity.id
_entity.type
_entity.pdbx_description
1 polymer ?
#
loop_
_entity_poly.entity_id
_entity_poly.type
_entity_poly.pdbx_seq_one_letter_code
_entity_poly.pdbx_strand_id
1 'polypeptide(L)'
;MVSGSIFEVEEFMMQHVPGQNQGKITLYALSTCGWCGRTKKFLDNLGAEYSYVYVDLLQSDEKRSIVDEVRRWNPRCSFPTVVINDEVSVVGYNEQKIKKAIGI
;
A
#
# COMPACT_ATOMS: atom_id res chain seq x y z
N MET A 1 -26.49 4.57 13.09
CA MET A 1 -25.55 4.14 14.16
C MET A 1 -25.06 2.76 13.75
N VAL A 2 -23.90 2.56 13.15
CA VAL A 2 -22.63 3.29 13.22
C VAL A 2 -22.23 3.83 11.86
N SER A 3 -22.06 5.14 11.77
CA SER A 3 -21.17 5.75 10.78
C SER A 3 -19.74 5.43 11.20
N GLY A 4 -19.34 4.16 11.09
CA GLY A 4 -17.93 3.81 11.05
C GLY A 4 -17.44 4.28 9.70
N SER A 5 -16.67 5.37 9.68
CA SER A 5 -16.10 5.89 8.45
C SER A 5 -15.31 4.75 7.79
N ILE A 6 -15.47 4.55 6.48
CA ILE A 6 -14.71 3.57 5.68
C ILE A 6 -13.19 3.70 5.94
N PHE A 7 -12.75 4.90 6.34
CA PHE A 7 -11.38 5.20 6.76
C PHE A 7 -10.88 4.41 7.99
N GLU A 8 -11.70 4.21 9.02
CA GLU A 8 -11.26 3.52 10.25
C GLU A 8 -11.07 2.02 10.05
N VAL A 9 -11.87 1.41 9.15
CA VAL A 9 -11.73 -0.01 8.81
C VAL A 9 -10.51 -0.28 7.93
N GLU A 10 -10.13 0.67 7.05
CA GLU A 10 -8.91 0.56 6.25
C GLU A 10 -7.65 0.59 7.12
N GLU A 11 -7.61 1.44 8.15
CA GLU A 11 -6.45 1.59 9.02
C GLU A 11 -6.20 0.34 9.88
N PHE A 12 -7.26 -0.37 10.30
CA PHE A 12 -7.16 -1.58 11.11
C PHE A 12 -6.57 -2.79 10.37
N MET A 13 -6.69 -2.83 9.04
CA MET A 13 -6.23 -3.96 8.21
C MET A 13 -4.79 -3.79 7.71
N MET A 14 -4.23 -2.59 7.86
CA MET A 14 -2.87 -2.27 7.45
C MET A 14 -1.89 -2.54 8.58
N GLN A 15 -0.74 -3.10 8.22
CA GLN A 15 0.41 -3.21 9.10
C GLN A 15 1.28 -1.98 8.93
N HIS A 16 1.61 -1.33 10.04
CA HIS A 16 2.46 -0.15 10.05
C HIS A 16 3.92 -0.53 10.32
N VAL A 17 4.84 0.09 9.57
CA VAL A 17 6.29 -0.02 9.76
C VAL A 17 6.85 1.35 10.11
N PRO A 18 7.42 1.53 11.31
CA PRO A 18 7.99 2.81 11.72
C PRO A 18 9.28 3.12 10.94
N GLY A 19 9.51 4.41 10.67
CA GLY A 19 10.68 4.87 9.94
C GLY A 19 10.76 6.39 9.85
N GLN A 20 11.46 6.88 8.85
CA GLN A 20 11.47 8.30 8.48
C GLN A 20 10.15 8.65 7.79
N ASN A 21 9.41 9.58 8.37
CA ASN A 21 8.20 10.09 7.75
C ASN A 21 8.56 10.87 6.47
N GLN A 22 8.19 10.30 5.32
CA GLN A 22 8.39 10.87 3.98
C GLN A 22 7.03 11.04 3.27
N GLY A 23 5.97 11.29 4.05
CA GLY A 23 4.59 11.29 3.60
C GLY A 23 3.86 9.98 3.91
N LYS A 24 2.56 9.95 3.62
CA LYS A 24 1.71 8.76 3.83
C LYS A 24 1.98 7.76 2.72
N ILE A 25 2.74 6.71 3.02
CA ILE A 25 3.07 5.65 2.05
C ILE A 25 2.23 4.41 2.37
N THR A 26 1.45 3.94 1.41
CA THR A 26 0.65 2.71 1.51
C THR A 26 1.05 1.71 0.43
N LEU A 27 1.47 0.52 0.82
CA LEU A 27 1.80 -0.58 -0.08
C LEU A 27 0.70 -1.65 -0.08
N TYR A 28 0.02 -1.79 -1.21
CA TYR A 28 -0.84 -2.93 -1.48
C TYR A 28 -0.03 -4.06 -2.11
N ALA A 29 -0.01 -5.21 -1.44
CA ALA A 29 0.86 -6.33 -1.77
C ALA A 29 0.12 -7.67 -1.75
N LEU A 30 0.75 -8.70 -2.31
CA LEU A 30 0.39 -10.11 -2.10
C LEU A 30 1.54 -10.81 -1.36
N SER A 31 1.22 -11.64 -0.37
CA SER A 31 2.20 -12.37 0.45
C SER A 31 3.04 -13.36 -0.37
N THR A 32 2.50 -13.81 -1.50
CA THR A 32 3.10 -14.81 -2.40
C THR A 32 3.79 -14.20 -3.63
N CYS A 33 3.81 -12.86 -3.77
CA CYS A 33 4.38 -12.19 -4.94
C CYS A 33 5.82 -11.70 -4.70
N GLY A 34 6.77 -12.22 -5.48
CA GLY A 34 8.19 -11.84 -5.39
C GLY A 34 8.45 -10.34 -5.61
N TRP A 35 7.69 -9.68 -6.50
CA TRP A 35 7.79 -8.23 -6.72
C TRP A 35 7.24 -7.41 -5.55
N CYS A 36 6.21 -7.92 -4.87
CA CYS A 36 5.69 -7.28 -3.65
C CYS A 36 6.73 -7.33 -2.54
N GLY A 37 7.33 -8.50 -2.30
CA GLY A 37 8.42 -8.65 -1.33
C GLY A 37 9.62 -7.74 -1.62
N ARG A 38 9.99 -7.59 -2.90
CA ARG A 38 11.05 -6.64 -3.32
C ARG A 38 10.69 -5.19 -3.02
N THR A 39 9.45 -4.78 -3.31
CA THR A 39 8.98 -3.41 -3.03
C THR A 39 8.97 -3.13 -1.53
N LYS A 40 8.45 -4.07 -0.72
CA LYS A 40 8.48 -3.96 0.74
C LYS A 40 9.90 -3.83 1.26
N LYS A 41 10.80 -4.73 0.85
CA LYS A 41 12.22 -4.70 1.26
C LYS A 41 12.92 -3.40 0.83
N PHE A 42 12.55 -2.85 -0.33
CA PHE A 42 13.05 -1.57 -0.79
C PHE A 42 12.63 -0.43 0.15
N LEU A 43 11.36 -0.36 0.57
CA LEU A 43 10.88 0.61 1.55
C LEU A 43 11.55 0.42 2.93
N ASP A 44 11.71 -0.83 3.37
CA ASP A 44 12.43 -1.18 4.60
C ASP A 44 13.89 -0.68 4.54
N ASN A 45 14.58 -0.88 3.42
CA ASN A 45 15.97 -0.46 3.22
C ASN A 45 16.13 1.05 3.12
N LEU A 46 15.11 1.76 2.61
CA LEU A 46 15.08 3.23 2.65
C LEU A 46 14.91 3.76 4.08
N GLY A 47 14.45 2.91 5.00
CA GLY A 47 14.08 3.31 6.35
C GLY A 47 12.88 4.26 6.36
N ALA A 48 12.00 4.19 5.36
CA ALA A 48 10.81 5.02 5.28
C ALA A 48 9.72 4.48 6.22
N GLU A 49 8.93 5.39 6.79
CA GLU A 49 7.68 5.05 7.46
C GLU A 49 6.62 4.70 6.42
N TYR A 50 5.95 3.56 6.54
CA TYR A 50 4.90 3.16 5.61
C TYR A 50 3.92 2.17 6.23
N SER A 51 2.74 2.06 5.63
CA SER A 51 1.75 1.05 5.94
C SER A 51 1.60 0.06 4.78
N TYR A 52 1.28 -1.20 5.04
CA TYR A 52 1.07 -2.19 3.99
C TYR A 52 0.00 -3.19 4.34
N VAL A 53 -0.55 -3.84 3.30
CA VAL A 53 -1.52 -4.92 3.46
C VAL A 53 -1.24 -6.04 2.47
N TYR A 54 -1.36 -7.28 2.92
CA TYR A 54 -1.37 -8.46 2.06
C TYR A 54 -2.81 -8.82 1.71
N VAL A 55 -3.24 -8.43 0.52
CA VAL A 55 -4.64 -8.53 0.07
C VAL A 55 -5.10 -9.98 -0.05
N ASP A 56 -4.18 -10.92 -0.28
CA ASP A 56 -4.45 -12.36 -0.31
C ASP A 56 -4.72 -12.98 1.07
N LEU A 57 -4.36 -12.30 2.16
CA LEU A 57 -4.55 -12.79 3.53
C LEU A 57 -5.82 -12.25 4.20
N LEU A 58 -6.55 -11.33 3.55
CA LEU A 58 -7.78 -10.74 4.07
C LEU A 58 -9.00 -11.65 3.87
N GLN A 59 -10.03 -11.49 4.71
CA GLN A 59 -11.33 -12.16 4.54
C GLN A 59 -12.09 -11.59 3.34
N SER A 60 -13.09 -12.32 2.83
CA SER A 60 -13.80 -11.98 1.57
C SER A 60 -14.34 -10.54 1.50
N ASP A 61 -14.97 -10.05 2.57
CA ASP A 61 -15.57 -8.70 2.59
C ASP A 61 -14.49 -7.60 2.67
N GLU A 62 -13.49 -7.80 3.53
CA GLU A 62 -12.33 -6.91 3.71
C GLU A 62 -11.52 -6.80 2.42
N LYS A 63 -11.25 -7.94 1.80
CA LYS A 63 -10.55 -8.06 0.53
C LYS A 63 -11.26 -7.28 -0.56
N ARG A 64 -12.59 -7.32 -0.61
CA ARG A 64 -13.38 -6.60 -1.62
C ARG A 64 -13.19 -5.10 -1.48
N SER A 65 -13.29 -4.57 -0.26
CA SER A 65 -13.06 -3.14 0.02
C SER A 65 -11.67 -2.69 -0.40
N ILE A 66 -10.63 -3.45 -0.03
CA ILE A 66 -9.24 -3.12 -0.41
C ILE A 66 -9.01 -3.25 -1.92
N VAL A 67 -9.61 -4.24 -2.58
CA VAL A 67 -9.52 -4.38 -4.05
C VAL A 67 -10.19 -3.21 -4.77
N ASP A 68 -11.34 -2.74 -4.27
CA ASP A 68 -12.03 -1.58 -4.83
C ASP A 68 -11.19 -0.31 -4.66
N GLU A 69 -10.51 -0.14 -3.52
CA GLU A 69 -9.56 0.95 -3.29
C GLU A 69 -8.35 0.86 -4.24
N VAL A 70 -7.72 -0.31 -4.35
CA VAL A 70 -6.62 -0.53 -5.31
C VAL A 70 -7.07 -0.22 -6.74
N ARG A 71 -8.31 -0.54 -7.11
CA ARG A 71 -8.85 -0.24 -8.45
C ARG A 71 -9.01 1.25 -8.72
N ARG A 72 -9.25 2.08 -7.69
CA ARG A 72 -9.26 3.55 -7.84
C ARG A 72 -7.89 4.07 -8.26
N TRP A 73 -6.84 3.51 -7.67
CA TRP A 73 -5.44 3.89 -7.96
C TRP A 73 -4.85 3.21 -9.19
N ASN A 74 -5.32 2.00 -9.48
CA ASN A 74 -4.81 1.12 -10.51
C ASN A 74 -5.98 0.26 -11.06
N PRO A 75 -6.64 0.70 -12.14
CA PRO A 75 -7.77 -0.03 -12.73
C PRO A 75 -7.44 -1.47 -13.16
N ARG A 76 -6.16 -1.80 -13.36
CA ARG A 76 -5.71 -3.17 -13.68
C ARG A 76 -5.61 -4.08 -12.45
N CYS A 77 -5.77 -3.53 -11.25
CA CYS A 77 -5.72 -4.25 -9.97
C CYS A 77 -4.50 -5.15 -9.85
N SER A 78 -3.33 -4.66 -10.28
CA SER A 78 -2.08 -5.41 -10.26
C SER A 78 -1.26 -5.08 -9.02
N PHE A 79 -0.48 -6.04 -8.53
CA PHE A 79 0.37 -5.88 -7.35
C PHE A 79 1.85 -6.02 -7.73
N PRO A 80 2.76 -5.29 -7.07
CA PRO A 80 2.50 -4.30 -6.01
C PRO A 80 1.89 -3.00 -6.56
N THR A 81 1.09 -2.30 -5.75
CA THR A 81 0.67 -0.92 -6.00
C THR A 81 1.04 -0.10 -4.76
N VAL A 82 1.83 0.95 -4.94
CA VAL A 82 2.21 1.89 -3.87
C VAL A 82 1.44 3.18 -4.08
N VAL A 83 0.78 3.67 -3.03
CA VAL A 83 0.09 4.96 -3.01
C VAL A 83 0.83 5.88 -2.05
N ILE A 84 1.07 7.12 -2.46
CA ILE A 84 1.84 8.11 -1.71
C ILE A 84 0.97 9.36 -1.56
N ASN A 85 0.81 9.81 -0.32
CA ASN A 85 0.00 10.96 0.10
C ASN A 85 -1.46 10.93 -0.37
N ASP A 86 -2.01 9.73 -0.64
CA ASP A 86 -3.34 9.58 -1.27
C ASP A 86 -3.48 10.43 -2.56
N GLU A 87 -2.38 10.62 -3.30
CA GLU A 87 -2.32 11.46 -4.49
C GLU A 87 -1.65 10.75 -5.68
N VAL A 88 -0.54 10.04 -5.43
CA VAL A 88 0.29 9.43 -6.46
C VAL A 88 0.28 7.92 -6.31
N SER A 89 -0.04 7.18 -7.38
CA SER A 89 0.10 5.73 -7.43
C SER A 89 1.28 5.29 -8.31
N VAL A 90 2.06 4.33 -7.80
CA VAL A 90 3.14 3.65 -8.52
C VAL A 90 2.78 2.17 -8.63
N VAL A 91 2.52 1.72 -9.87
CA VAL A 91 2.18 0.33 -10.16
C VAL A 91 3.43 -0.46 -10.54
N GLY A 92 3.61 -1.61 -9.89
CA GLY A 92 4.76 -2.50 -10.07
C GLY A 92 6.00 -2.06 -9.27
N TYR A 93 7.06 -2.86 -9.37
CA TYR A 93 8.34 -2.54 -8.74
C TYR A 93 9.10 -1.50 -9.57
N ASN A 94 9.13 -0.25 -9.11
CA ASN A 94 9.89 0.83 -9.75
C ASN A 94 10.48 1.77 -8.69
N GLU A 95 11.71 1.49 -8.28
CA GLU A 95 12.43 2.25 -7.25
C GLU A 95 12.55 3.73 -7.58
N GLN A 96 12.86 4.07 -8.84
CA GLN A 96 13.05 5.46 -9.25
C GLN A 96 11.76 6.28 -9.12
N LYS A 97 10.61 5.71 -9.52
CA LYS A 97 9.32 6.38 -9.36
C LYS A 97 8.94 6.56 -7.90
N ILE A 98 9.20 5.54 -7.07
CA ILE A 98 8.92 5.61 -5.62
C ILE A 98 9.79 6.70 -4.97
N LYS A 99 11.10 6.72 -5.22
CA LYS A 99 12.03 7.76 -4.72
C LYS A 99 11.58 9.17 -5.10
N LYS A 100 11.26 9.37 -6.38
CA LYS A 100 10.79 10.66 -6.88
C LYS A 100 9.49 11.10 -6.20
N ALA A 101 8.57 10.18 -5.95
CA ALA A 101 7.29 10.48 -5.34
C ALA A 101 7.38 10.79 -3.83
N ILE A 102 8.37 10.22 -3.12
CA ILE A 102 8.65 10.52 -1.71
C ILE A 102 9.67 11.66 -1.51
N GLY A 103 10.21 12.21 -2.61
CA GLY A 103 11.03 13.43 -2.59
C GLY A 103 12.53 13.22 -2.36
N ILE A 104 13.06 12.04 -2.67
CA ILE A 104 14.50 11.70 -2.54
C ILE A 104 15.17 11.35 -3.88
#